data_AF-A0A3P3EM37-F1
#
_entry.id   AF-A0A3P3EM37-F1
#
_cell.length_a   1.000
_cell.length_b   1.000
_cell.length_c   1.000
_cell.angle_alpha   90.00
_cell.angle_beta   90.00
_cell.angle_gamma   90.00
#
_symmetry.space_group_name_H-M   'P 1'
#
loop_
_entity.id
_entity.type
_entity.pdbx_description
1 polymer ?
#
loop_
_entity_poly.entity_id
_entity_poly.type
_entity_poly.pdbx_seq_one_letter_code
_entity_poly.pdbx_strand_id
1 'polypeptide(L)'
;MVTYRTHSIEFKRQVVQEFLSGETLHGLAKRHELPRNLIRIWVQKYEAGSFDEDVAAADMLQTYEARIAALERLVGRQALEIEFLKGALKSAPRPRGGTTSVITGPAVSPSLKDAG
;
A
#
# COMPACT_ATOMS: atom_id res chain seq x y z
N MET A 1 -18.13 -24.91 1.38
CA MET A 1 -17.72 -23.56 1.82
C MET A 1 -18.91 -22.96 2.56
N VAL A 2 -18.79 -22.63 3.85
CA VAL A 2 -19.92 -22.08 4.62
C VAL A 2 -20.12 -20.62 4.21
N THR A 3 -21.29 -20.28 3.66
CA THR A 3 -21.66 -18.91 3.31
C THR A 3 -22.29 -18.23 4.52
N TYR A 4 -21.62 -17.21 5.05
CA TYR A 4 -22.17 -16.37 6.11
C TYR A 4 -23.08 -15.30 5.52
N ARG A 5 -24.24 -15.06 6.13
CA ARG A 5 -25.09 -13.91 5.78
C ARG A 5 -24.41 -12.64 6.29
N THR A 6 -24.07 -11.75 5.37
CA THR A 6 -23.52 -10.43 5.69
C THR A 6 -24.61 -9.38 5.53
N HIS A 7 -24.76 -8.51 6.53
CA HIS A 7 -25.68 -7.38 6.50
C HIS A 7 -24.90 -6.07 6.33
N SER A 8 -25.45 -5.12 5.57
CA SER A 8 -24.87 -3.79 5.41
C SER A 8 -24.88 -3.03 6.74
N ILE A 9 -23.91 -2.12 6.91
CA ILE A 9 -23.79 -1.32 8.14
C ILE A 9 -25.02 -0.42 8.35
N GLU A 10 -25.54 0.17 7.27
CA GLU A 10 -26.79 0.95 7.28
C GLU A 10 -27.96 0.16 7.85
N PHE A 11 -28.14 -1.08 7.38
CA PHE A 11 -29.22 -1.94 7.86
C PHE A 11 -29.05 -2.29 9.34
N LYS A 12 -27.83 -2.61 9.75
CA LYS A 12 -27.53 -2.88 11.16
C LYS A 12 -27.82 -1.65 12.03
N ARG A 13 -27.46 -0.44 11.58
CA ARG A 13 -27.70 0.83 12.28
C ARG A 13 -29.19 1.12 12.41
N GLN A 14 -29.96 0.91 11.35
CA GLN A 14 -31.42 1.04 11.36
C GLN A 14 -32.05 0.14 12.44
N VAL A 15 -31.71 -1.15 12.46
CA VAL A 15 -32.28 -2.11 13.42
C VAL A 15 -31.94 -1.72 14.87
N VAL A 16 -30.73 -1.22 15.12
CA VAL A 16 -30.34 -0.73 16.45
C VAL A 16 -31.10 0.54 16.82
N GLN A 17 -31.27 1.49 15.91
CA GLN A 17 -32.03 2.72 16.17
C GLN A 17 -33.51 2.42 16.47
N GLU A 18 -34.13 1.50 15.74
CA GLU A 18 -35.50 1.05 16.02
C GLU A 18 -35.58 0.43 17.43
N PHE A 19 -34.61 -0.40 17.83
CA PHE A 19 -34.55 -0.94 19.18
C PHE A 19 -34.42 0.16 20.26
N LEU A 20 -33.53 1.13 20.05
CA LEU A 20 -33.34 2.26 20.96
C LEU A 20 -34.57 3.18 21.02
N SER A 21 -35.40 3.22 19.97
CA SER A 21 -36.69 3.93 19.94
C SER A 21 -37.81 3.24 20.73
N GLY A 22 -37.54 2.06 21.29
CA GLY A 22 -38.47 1.32 22.15
C GLY A 22 -39.11 0.09 21.49
N GLU A 23 -38.70 -0.29 20.28
CA GLU A 23 -39.18 -1.54 19.67
C GLU A 23 -38.67 -2.78 20.42
N THR A 24 -39.50 -3.83 20.41
CA THR A 24 -39.15 -5.06 21.12
C THR A 24 -38.19 -5.92 20.30
N LEU A 25 -37.26 -6.62 20.98
CA LEU A 25 -36.39 -7.61 20.34
C LEU A 25 -37.19 -8.66 19.55
N HIS A 26 -38.38 -9.03 20.02
CA HIS A 26 -39.22 -10.00 19.32
C HIS A 26 -39.82 -9.41 18.04
N GLY A 27 -40.32 -8.17 18.09
CA GLY A 27 -40.86 -7.47 16.93
C GLY A 27 -39.82 -7.31 15.82
N LEU A 28 -38.61 -6.86 16.20
CA LEU A 28 -37.49 -6.70 15.27
C LEU A 28 -37.03 -8.04 14.68
N ALA A 29 -36.89 -9.08 15.51
CA ALA A 29 -36.49 -10.40 15.05
C ALA A 29 -37.50 -10.98 14.04
N LYS A 30 -38.80 -10.78 14.26
CA LYS A 30 -39.85 -11.26 13.36
C LYS A 30 -39.88 -10.46 12.05
N ARG A 31 -39.75 -9.13 12.14
CA ARG A 31 -39.83 -8.22 10.98
C ARG A 31 -38.66 -8.37 10.02
N HIS A 32 -37.46 -8.57 10.56
CA HIS A 32 -36.22 -8.62 9.78
C HIS A 32 -35.68 -10.04 9.60
N GLU A 33 -36.38 -11.06 10.09
CA GLU A 33 -35.94 -12.46 10.10
C GLU A 33 -34.56 -12.65 10.74
N LEU A 34 -34.31 -11.90 11.81
CA LEU A 34 -33.03 -11.90 12.51
C LEU A 34 -33.10 -12.71 13.81
N PRO A 35 -32.05 -13.46 14.16
CA PRO A 35 -31.92 -14.02 15.49
C PRO A 35 -31.87 -12.89 16.53
N ARG A 36 -32.66 -12.98 17.61
CA ARG A 36 -32.65 -11.99 18.70
C ARG A 36 -31.25 -11.75 19.29
N ASN A 37 -30.41 -12.79 19.31
CA ASN A 37 -29.03 -12.68 19.77
C ASN A 37 -28.18 -11.77 18.87
N LEU A 38 -28.41 -11.80 17.56
CA LEU A 38 -27.70 -10.96 16.60
C LEU A 38 -28.04 -9.48 16.83
N ILE A 39 -29.31 -9.17 17.09
CA ILE A 39 -29.76 -7.82 17.42
C ILE A 39 -29.07 -7.31 18.70
N ARG A 40 -28.99 -8.15 19.75
CA ARG A 40 -28.27 -7.79 20.99
C ARG A 40 -26.79 -7.46 20.74
N ILE A 41 -26.11 -8.27 19.94
CA ILE A 41 -24.71 -8.02 19.58
C ILE A 41 -24.56 -6.69 18.85
N TRP A 42 -25.49 -6.37 17.93
CA TRP A 42 -25.46 -5.10 17.21
C TRP A 42 -25.71 -3.90 18.13
N VAL A 43 -26.67 -3.99 19.05
CA VAL A 43 -26.91 -2.93 20.03
C VAL A 43 -25.67 -2.70 20.89
N GLN A 44 -25.06 -3.77 21.42
CA GLN A 44 -23.84 -3.66 22.22
C GLN A 44 -22.68 -3.02 21.44
N LYS A 45 -22.48 -3.42 20.18
CA LYS A 45 -21.45 -2.85 19.31
C LYS A 45 -21.70 -1.38 19.00
N TYR A 46 -22.96 -0.99 18.83
CA TYR A 46 -23.36 0.39 18.56
C TYR A 46 -23.14 1.28 19.79
N GLU A 47 -23.54 0.82 20.97
CA GLU A 47 -23.28 1.51 22.24
C GLU A 47 -21.78 1.66 22.53
N ALA A 48 -20.97 0.69 22.11
CA ALA A 48 -19.52 0.76 22.20
C ALA A 48 -18.86 1.67 21.13
N GLY A 49 -19.61 2.25 20.20
CA GLY A 49 -19.09 3.10 19.12
C GLY A 49 -18.39 2.35 17.98
N SER A 50 -18.33 1.01 18.04
CA SER A 50 -17.58 0.17 17.08
C SER A 50 -18.28 0.01 15.72
N PHE A 51 -19.49 0.56 15.56
CA PHE A 51 -20.19 0.58 14.27
C PHE A 51 -19.57 1.52 13.23
N ASP A 52 -18.97 2.63 13.70
CA ASP A 52 -18.30 3.61 12.83
C ASP A 52 -16.84 3.22 12.54
N GLU A 53 -16.20 2.45 13.43
CA GLU A 53 -14.86 1.90 13.20
C GLU A 53 -14.81 0.98 11.98
N ASP A 54 -15.85 0.17 11.75
CA ASP A 54 -15.94 -0.71 10.58
C ASP A 54 -16.00 0.09 9.26
N VAL A 55 -16.67 1.26 9.24
CA VAL A 55 -16.74 2.15 8.06
C VAL A 55 -15.41 2.86 7.86
N ALA A 56 -14.86 3.44 8.93
CA ALA A 56 -13.56 4.11 8.88
C ALA A 56 -12.43 3.15 8.46
N ALA A 57 -12.50 1.89 8.90
CA ALA A 57 -11.56 0.85 8.49
C ALA A 57 -11.69 0.50 7.00
N ALA A 58 -12.93 0.44 6.47
CA ALA A 58 -13.15 0.18 5.03
C ALA A 58 -12.62 1.34 4.16
N ASP A 59 -12.89 2.59 4.55
CA ASP A 59 -12.39 3.78 3.84
C ASP A 59 -10.86 3.89 3.91
N MET A 60 -10.26 3.58 5.07
CA MET A 60 -8.81 3.49 5.22
C MET A 60 -8.21 2.39 4.35
N LEU A 61 -8.87 1.24 4.25
CA LEU A 61 -8.41 0.13 3.41
C LEU A 61 -8.41 0.54 1.93
N GLN A 62 -9.47 1.18 1.45
CA GLN A 62 -9.56 1.66 0.08
C GLN A 62 -8.49 2.72 -0.25
N THR A 63 -8.19 3.62 0.69
CA THR A 63 -7.10 4.59 0.51
C THR A 63 -5.73 3.92 0.48
N TYR A 64 -5.50 2.89 1.30
CA TYR A 64 -4.28 2.09 1.23
C TYR A 64 -4.16 1.33 -0.09
N GLU A 65 -5.22 0.71 -0.59
CA GLU A 65 -5.23 0.02 -1.89
C GLU A 65 -4.89 0.98 -3.04
N ALA A 66 -5.47 2.17 -3.05
CA ALA A 66 -5.15 3.20 -4.03
C ALA A 66 -3.67 3.63 -3.97
N ARG A 67 -3.13 3.76 -2.75
CA ARG A 67 -1.73 4.10 -2.53
C ARG A 67 -0.79 2.99 -3.01
N ILE A 68 -1.12 1.73 -2.71
CA ILE A 68 -0.37 0.56 -3.16
C ILE A 68 -0.34 0.53 -4.68
N ALA A 69 -1.49 0.64 -5.34
CA ALA A 69 -1.57 0.61 -6.80
C ALA A 69 -0.81 1.78 -7.45
N ALA A 70 -0.74 2.95 -6.81
CA ALA A 70 0.06 4.08 -7.30
C ALA A 70 1.57 3.80 -7.19
N LEU A 71 2.00 3.20 -6.06
CA LEU A 71 3.38 2.82 -5.82
C LEU A 71 3.82 1.69 -6.77
N GLU A 72 3.01 0.67 -6.97
CA GLU A 72 3.28 -0.43 -7.91
C GLU A 72 3.50 0.09 -9.33
N ARG A 73 2.69 1.06 -9.78
CA ARG A 73 2.88 1.72 -11.09
C ARG A 73 4.20 2.50 -11.17
N LEU A 74 4.61 3.18 -10.09
CA LEU A 74 5.89 3.89 -10.03
C LEU A 74 7.07 2.92 -10.08
N VAL A 75 7.00 1.84 -9.30
CA VAL A 75 8.01 0.77 -9.31
C VAL A 75 8.13 0.15 -10.69
N GLY A 76 7.00 -0.13 -11.37
CA GLY A 76 6.99 -0.62 -12.74
C GLY A 76 7.69 0.33 -13.73
N ARG A 77 7.43 1.65 -13.63
CA ARG A 77 8.13 2.65 -14.47
C ARG A 77 9.63 2.68 -14.22
N GLN A 78 10.03 2.68 -12.95
CA GLN A 78 11.45 2.69 -12.57
C GLN A 78 12.17 1.42 -13.03
N ALA A 79 11.52 0.26 -12.95
CA ALA A 79 12.09 -1.00 -13.43
C ALA A 79 12.38 -0.94 -14.94
N LEU A 80 11.44 -0.40 -15.74
CA LEU A 80 11.65 -0.22 -17.18
C LEU A 80 12.78 0.76 -17.49
N GLU A 81 12.87 1.87 -16.75
CA GLU A 81 13.95 2.85 -16.93
C GLU A 81 15.32 2.27 -16.58
N ILE A 82 15.40 1.49 -15.50
CA ILE A 82 16.63 0.80 -15.11
C ILE A 82 17.07 -0.19 -16.20
N GLU A 83 16.15 -1.00 -16.71
CA GLU A 83 16.49 -1.96 -17.77
C GLU A 83 16.87 -1.27 -19.07
N PHE A 84 16.22 -0.15 -19.42
CA PHE A 84 16.61 0.69 -20.54
C PHE A 84 18.04 1.23 -20.38
N LEU A 85 18.37 1.83 -19.24
CA LEU A 85 19.71 2.40 -18.98
C LEU A 85 20.79 1.31 -18.95
N LYS A 86 20.52 0.17 -18.30
CA LYS A 86 21.43 -0.98 -18.32
C LYS A 86 21.63 -1.52 -19.74
N GLY A 87 20.56 -1.58 -20.54
CA GLY A 87 20.62 -1.95 -21.96
C GLY A 87 21.52 -1.00 -22.75
N ALA A 88 21.30 0.31 -22.59
CA ALA A 88 22.08 1.35 -23.24
C ALA A 88 23.58 1.23 -22.91
N LEU A 89 23.93 1.05 -21.63
CA LEU A 89 25.32 0.84 -21.18
C LEU A 89 25.97 -0.40 -21.79
N LYS A 90 25.24 -1.52 -21.91
CA LYS A 90 25.74 -2.75 -22.56
C LYS A 90 25.95 -2.57 -24.06
N SER A 91 25.11 -1.77 -24.71
CA SER A 91 25.19 -1.46 -26.14
C SER A 91 26.16 -0.32 -26.49
N ALA A 92 26.69 0.39 -25.48
CA ALA A 92 27.63 1.47 -25.70
C ALA A 92 28.88 0.93 -26.42
N PRO A 93 29.34 1.58 -27.51
CA PRO A 93 30.55 1.17 -28.19
C PRO A 93 31.70 1.08 -27.19
N ARG A 94 32.35 -0.09 -27.12
CA ARG A 94 33.58 -0.27 -26.35
C ARG A 94 34.53 0.85 -26.77
N PRO A 95 35.14 1.63 -25.84
CA PRO A 95 36.11 2.63 -26.24
C PRO A 95 37.13 1.93 -27.14
N ARG A 96 37.29 2.43 -28.37
CA ARG A 96 38.27 1.89 -29.32
C ARG A 96 39.61 1.90 -28.59
N GLY A 97 40.10 0.73 -28.23
CA GLY A 97 41.47 0.58 -27.76
C GLY A 97 42.39 1.03 -28.90
N GLY A 98 43.16 2.09 -28.63
CA GLY A 98 44.18 2.64 -29.52
C GLY A 98 44.07 4.17 -29.58
N THR A 99 45.02 4.95 -29.07
CA THR A 99 46.47 4.84 -29.33
C THR A 99 47.25 4.13 -28.21
N THR A 100 47.88 3.00 -28.53
CA THR A 100 49.12 2.61 -27.84
C THR A 100 50.16 3.67 -28.18
N SER A 101 50.22 4.75 -27.40
CA SER A 101 51.33 5.70 -27.50
C SER A 101 52.55 5.04 -26.89
N VAL A 102 53.38 4.47 -27.76
CA VAL A 102 54.74 4.04 -27.45
C VAL A 102 55.52 5.28 -27.02
N ILE A 103 56.03 5.24 -25.78
CA ILE A 103 57.21 5.96 -25.25
C ILE A 103 57.16 7.50 -25.36
N THR A 104 56.97 8.17 -24.22
CA THR A 104 57.96 9.10 -23.63
C THR A 104 57.49 9.41 -22.21
N GLY A 105 58.26 8.96 -21.21
CA GLY A 105 58.02 9.33 -19.82
C GLY A 105 58.23 10.83 -19.60
N PRO A 106 57.63 11.44 -18.57
CA PRO A 106 57.88 12.84 -18.25
C PRO A 106 59.39 13.05 -18.00
N ALA A 107 59.93 14.15 -18.53
CA ALA A 107 61.32 14.53 -18.33
C ALA A 107 61.65 14.56 -16.82
N VAL A 108 62.70 13.83 -16.44
CA VAL A 108 63.22 13.79 -15.07
C VAL A 108 63.61 15.22 -14.67
N SER A 109 62.94 15.78 -13.66
CA SER A 109 63.41 17.00 -13.01
C SER A 109 64.75 16.70 -12.32
N PRO A 110 65.82 17.47 -12.55
CA PRO A 110 67.05 17.29 -11.80
C PRO A 110 66.79 17.70 -10.34
N SER A 111 66.85 16.72 -9.44
CA SER A 111 66.91 16.97 -8.00
C SER A 111 68.24 17.66 -7.69
N LEU A 112 68.16 18.87 -7.14
CA LEU A 112 69.32 19.61 -6.65
C LEU A 112 69.86 18.88 -5.41
N LYS A 113 71.07 18.36 -5.58
CA LYS A 113 71.96 17.79 -4.59
C LYS A 113 72.14 18.72 -3.37
N ASP A 114 72.15 18.09 -2.20
CA ASP A 114 72.37 18.66 -0.87
C ASP A 114 73.60 19.58 -0.74
N ALA A 115 73.44 20.58 0.12
CA ALA A 115 74.47 21.12 1.03
C ALA A 115 73.67 21.65 2.23
N GLY A 116 73.93 21.33 3.49
CA GLY A 116 75.17 21.00 4.21
C GLY A 116 75.02 21.64 5.58
#